data_AF-A0A2J2H648-F1
#
_entry.id   AF-A0A2J2H648-F1
#
_cell.length_a   1.000
_cell.length_b   1.000
_cell.length_c   1.000
_cell.angle_alpha   90.00
_cell.angle_beta   90.00
_cell.angle_gamma   90.00
#
_symmetry.space_group_name_H-M   'P 1'
#
loop_
_entity.id
_entity.type
_entity.pdbx_description
1 polymer ?
#
loop_
_entity_poly.entity_id
_entity_poly.type
_entity_poly.pdbx_seq_one_letter_code
_entity_poly.pdbx_strand_id
1 'polypeptide(L)' 'ALEDPDALFVRERLPLMHRLVEENLIMDDVYFRQEYLWIDQPPPEKDPDLGIDKYIAWQTPLHREAIKRALKEAT' A
#
# COMPACT_ATOMS: atom_id res chain seq x y z
N ALA A 1 2.02 -6.27 -6.29
CA ALA A 1 1.85 -6.34 -4.82
C ALA A 1 3.01 -5.65 -4.11
N LEU A 2 4.26 -6.11 -4.23
CA LEU A 2 5.38 -5.47 -3.51
C LEU A 2 5.62 -4.00 -3.94
N GLU A 3 5.69 -3.75 -5.25
CA GLU A 3 5.88 -2.43 -5.85
C GLU A 3 4.56 -1.76 -6.29
N ASP A 4 3.47 -2.53 -6.24
CA ASP A 4 2.12 -2.14 -6.68
C ASP A 4 1.12 -2.79 -5.72
N PRO A 5 0.85 -2.16 -4.57
CA PRO A 5 -0.17 -2.63 -3.61
C PRO A 5 -1.57 -2.75 -4.23
N ASP A 6 -1.95 -1.89 -5.18
CA ASP A 6 -3.26 -1.90 -5.83
C ASP A 6 -3.52 -3.21 -6.60
N ALA A 7 -2.46 -3.95 -6.97
CA ALA A 7 -2.59 -5.30 -7.52
C ALA A 7 -3.27 -6.30 -6.56
N LEU A 8 -3.48 -5.98 -5.28
CA LEU A 8 -4.31 -6.76 -4.34
C LEU A 8 -5.81 -6.49 -4.54
N PHE A 9 -6.18 -5.37 -5.16
CA PHE A 9 -7.55 -4.93 -5.38
C PHE A 9 -8.19 -5.59 -6.61
N VAL A 10 -8.09 -6.92 -6.68
CA VAL A 10 -8.75 -7.77 -7.67
C VAL A 10 -9.51 -8.87 -6.96
N ARG A 11 -10.61 -9.34 -7.56
CA ARG A 11 -11.58 -10.24 -6.91
C ARG A 11 -10.91 -11.48 -6.30
N GLU A 12 -9.93 -12.04 -7.01
CA GLU A 12 -9.19 -13.24 -6.61
C GLU A 12 -8.29 -13.02 -5.39
N ARG A 13 -7.90 -11.76 -5.11
CA ARG A 13 -6.94 -11.38 -4.08
C ARG A 13 -7.56 -10.61 -2.91
N LEU A 14 -8.83 -10.21 -2.99
CA LEU A 14 -9.54 -9.57 -1.88
C LEU A 14 -9.45 -10.34 -0.54
N PRO A 15 -9.55 -11.69 -0.50
CA PRO A 15 -9.37 -12.41 0.75
C PRO A 15 -7.98 -12.19 1.37
N LEU A 16 -6.93 -12.15 0.54
CA LEU A 16 -5.58 -11.84 1.02
C LEU A 16 -5.48 -10.39 1.48
N MET A 17 -6.04 -9.46 0.72
CA MET A 17 -6.07 -8.03 1.06
C MET A 17 -6.71 -7.80 2.43
N HIS A 18 -7.90 -8.36 2.69
CA HIS A 18 -8.57 -8.22 3.98
C HIS A 18 -7.72 -8.76 5.14
N ARG A 19 -7.01 -9.88 4.94
CA ARG A 19 -6.11 -10.43 5.96
C ARG A 19 -4.93 -9.49 6.23
N LEU A 20 -4.37 -8.88 5.20
CA LEU A 20 -3.29 -7.91 5.36
C LEU A 20 -3.77 -6.63 6.08
N VAL A 21 -5.04 -6.23 5.90
CA VAL A 21 -5.66 -5.13 6.66
C VAL A 21 -5.90 -5.54 8.12
N GLU A 22 -6.44 -6.74 8.36
CA GLU A 22 -6.67 -7.30 9.71
C GLU A 22 -5.37 -7.37 10.53
N GLU A 23 -4.25 -7.69 9.88
CA GLU A 23 -2.92 -7.75 10.49
C GLU A 23 -2.18 -6.40 10.49
N ASN A 24 -2.84 -5.31 10.06
CA ASN A 24 -2.29 -3.96 10.01
C ASN A 24 -1.00 -3.82 9.18
N LEU A 25 -0.89 -4.61 8.10
CA LEU A 25 0.24 -4.60 7.17
C LEU A 25 0.02 -3.62 6.01
N ILE A 26 -1.23 -3.43 5.61
CA ILE A 26 -1.65 -2.48 4.56
C ILE A 26 -2.82 -1.63 5.04
N MET A 27 -2.97 -0.48 4.38
CA MET A 27 -4.11 0.41 4.47
C MET A 27 -4.85 0.38 3.13
N ASP A 28 -6.16 0.11 3.14
CA ASP A 28 -7.02 0.03 1.95
C ASP A 28 -8.00 1.22 1.82
N ASP A 29 -7.88 2.21 2.71
CA ASP A 29 -8.65 3.46 2.74
C ASP A 29 -7.78 4.70 2.52
N VAL A 30 -6.87 4.64 1.53
CA VAL A 30 -6.03 5.79 1.18
C VAL A 30 -6.90 6.98 0.73
N TYR A 31 -6.99 8.02 1.57
CA TYR A 31 -7.82 9.20 1.32
C TYR A 31 -7.38 9.99 0.08
N PHE A 32 -8.31 10.46 -0.74
CA PHE A 32 -7.98 11.34 -1.86
C PHE A 32 -7.28 12.63 -1.41
N ARG A 33 -6.22 13.03 -2.12
CA ARG A 33 -5.47 14.27 -1.85
C ARG A 33 -6.20 15.46 -2.48
N GLN A 34 -7.30 15.89 -1.87
CA GLN A 34 -8.09 17.03 -2.35
C GLN A 34 -7.29 18.33 -2.20
N GLU A 35 -6.81 18.90 -3.30
CA GLU A 35 -5.89 20.06 -3.31
C GLU A 35 -6.34 21.22 -2.41
N TYR A 36 -7.64 21.54 -2.40
CA TYR A 36 -8.19 22.64 -1.60
C TYR A 36 -8.15 22.40 -0.07
N LEU A 37 -7.87 21.17 0.39
CA LEU A 37 -7.69 20.85 1.80
C LEU A 37 -6.24 21.04 2.28
N TRP A 38 -5.30 21.33 1.37
CA TRP A 38 -3.89 21.50 1.70
C TRP A 38 -3.52 22.98 1.74
N ILE A 39 -2.67 23.34 2.72
CA ILE A 39 -2.09 24.69 2.79
C ILE A 39 -1.05 24.88 1.67
N ASP A 40 -0.31 23.80 1.37
CA ASP A 40 0.74 23.75 0.35
C ASP A 40 0.41 22.71 -0.75
N GLN A 41 1.42 22.28 -1.51
CA GLN A 41 1.29 21.20 -2.48
C GLN A 41 1.00 19.86 -1.76
N PRO A 42 -0.11 19.16 -2.08
CA PRO A 42 -0.34 17.83 -1.55
C PRO A 42 0.77 16.84 -1.96
N PRO A 43 1.01 15.79 -1.16
CA PRO A 43 1.86 14.69 -1.59
C PRO A 43 1.32 14.06 -2.89
N PRO A 44 2.18 13.42 -3.69
CA PRO A 44 1.74 12.77 -4.92
C PRO A 44 0.69 11.70 -4.63
N GLU A 45 -0.14 11.40 -5.64
CA GLU A 45 -1.17 10.35 -5.53
C GLU A 45 -0.54 8.97 -5.26
N LYS A 46 0.66 8.74 -5.79
CA LYS A 46 1.43 7.50 -5.64
C LYS A 46 2.87 7.82 -5.24
N ASP A 47 3.46 6.94 -4.46
CA ASP A 47 4.89 6.94 -4.11
C ASP A 47 5.38 5.49 -4.05
N PRO A 48 5.88 4.94 -5.18
CA PRO A 48 6.32 3.54 -5.24
C PRO A 48 7.49 3.21 -4.31
N ASP A 49 8.36 4.17 -4.02
CA ASP A 49 9.52 3.97 -3.14
C ASP A 49 9.08 3.73 -1.69
N LEU A 50 7.99 4.40 -1.27
CA LEU A 50 7.31 4.15 -0.01
C LEU A 50 6.26 3.03 -0.09
N GLY A 51 5.98 2.55 -1.31
CA GLY A 51 4.94 1.58 -1.62
C GLY A 51 3.53 2.08 -1.28
N ILE A 52 3.27 3.31 -1.70
CA ILE A 52 1.96 3.97 -1.66
C ILE A 52 1.41 3.96 -3.09
N ASP A 53 0.28 3.30 -3.29
CA ASP A 53 -0.49 3.39 -4.53
C ASP A 53 -1.77 4.20 -4.32
N LYS A 54 -2.64 4.25 -5.34
CA LYS A 54 -3.81 5.11 -5.34
C LYS A 54 -4.86 4.69 -4.30
N TYR A 55 -5.06 3.40 -4.11
CA TYR A 55 -6.09 2.87 -3.22
C TYR A 55 -5.50 2.15 -2.01
N ILE A 56 -4.35 1.51 -2.20
CA ILE A 56 -3.70 0.69 -1.17
C ILE A 56 -2.28 1.21 -0.92
N ALA A 57 -1.89 1.23 0.35
CA ALA A 57 -0.51 1.51 0.77
C ALA A 57 -0.04 0.49 1.80
N TRP A 58 1.28 0.27 1.88
CA TRP A 58 1.84 -0.39 3.07
C TRP A 58 1.63 0.49 4.30
N GLN A 59 1.29 -0.12 5.44
CA GLN A 59 1.09 0.61 6.69
C GLN A 59 2.34 1.39 7.12
N THR A 60 3.52 0.84 6.80
CA THR A 60 4.81 1.53 6.92
C THR A 60 5.77 1.03 5.83
N PRO A 61 6.78 1.82 5.44
CA PRO A 61 7.82 1.33 4.52
C PRO A 61 8.55 0.07 5.03
N LEU A 62 8.57 -0.16 6.36
CA LEU A 62 9.15 -1.36 6.96
C LEU A 62 8.36 -2.63 6.58
N HIS A 63 7.03 -2.56 6.46
CA HIS A 63 6.22 -3.71 6.05
C HIS A 63 6.54 -4.15 4.62
N ARG A 64 6.74 -3.20 3.70
CA ARG A 64 7.23 -3.47 2.33
C ARG A 64 8.56 -4.20 2.36
N GLU A 65 9.53 -3.68 3.11
CA GLU A 65 10.87 -4.28 3.19
C GLU A 65 10.86 -5.65 3.91
N ALA A 66 10.00 -5.86 4.89
CA ALA A 66 9.82 -7.16 5.54
C ALA A 66 9.34 -8.22 4.55
N ILE A 67 8.32 -7.90 3.73
CA ILE A 67 7.80 -8.82 2.71
C ILE A 67 8.84 -9.09 1.62
N LYS A 68 9.55 -8.05 1.18
CA LYS A 68 10.68 -8.20 0.24
C LYS A 68 11.74 -9.17 0.75
N ARG A 69 12.06 -9.14 2.05
CA ARG A 69 13.00 -10.09 2.68
C ARG A 69 12.41 -11.49 2.75
N ALA A 70 11.16 -11.63 3.20
CA ALA A 70 10.49 -12.92 3.28
C ALA A 70 10.39 -13.62 1.91
N LEU A 71 10.09 -12.88 0.84
CA LEU A 71 10.06 -13.41 -0.51
C LEU A 71 11.45 -13.90 -0.97
N LYS A 72 12.51 -13.18 -0.63
CA LYS A 72 13.89 -13.59 -0.94
C LYS A 72 14.31 -14.86 -0.20
N GLU A 73 13.89 -15.04 1.04
CA GLU A 73 14.19 -16.24 1.83
C GLU A 73 13.37 -17.46 1.38
N ALA A 74 12.20 -17.23 0.77
CA ALA A 74 11.35 -18.28 0.23
C ALA A 74 11.77 -18.76 -1.18
N THR A 75 12.79 -18.14 -1.79
CA THR A 75 13.30 -18.47 -3.14
C THR A 75 14.70 -19.07 -3.06
#